data_AF-A0AAW2M117-F1
#
_entry.id   AF-A0AAW2M117-F1
#
_cell.length_a   1.000
_cell.length_b   1.000
_cell.length_c   1.000
_cell.angle_alpha   90.00
_cell.angle_beta   90.00
_cell.angle_gamma   90.00
#
_symmetry.space_group_name_H-M   'P 1'
#
loop_
_entity.id
_entity.type
_entity.pdbx_description
1 polymer ?
#
loop_
_entity_poly.entity_id
_entity_poly.type
_entity_poly.pdbx_seq_one_letter_code
_entity_poly.pdbx_strand_id
1 'polypeptide(L)'
;MVEKHGERVLDRIECTSEQKLRYAVSLFENDALDWWETVPGSKNRLIIFTWNDFLKEFADKYTPPVYMNRKKVEFLELKQNELSVAGHELQFVNMLQKR
;
A
#
# COMPACT_ATOMS: atom_id res chain seq x y z
N MET A 1 -5.56 0.21 3.61
CA MET A 1 -4.31 0.74 3.04
C MET A 1 -4.62 2.11 2.49
N VAL A 2 -3.82 3.15 2.77
CA VAL A 2 -4.16 4.52 2.38
C VAL A 2 -4.21 4.58 0.86
N GLU A 3 -5.42 4.70 0.31
CA GLU A 3 -5.58 4.83 -1.13
C GLU A 3 -4.83 6.07 -1.61
N LYS A 4 -4.32 6.05 -2.84
CA LYS A 4 -3.60 7.18 -3.46
C LYS A 4 -4.39 8.51 -3.42
N HIS A 5 -5.72 8.43 -3.26
CA HIS A 5 -6.59 9.57 -2.99
C HIS A 5 -6.45 10.10 -1.55
N GLY A 6 -6.40 9.23 -0.55
CA GLY A 6 -6.20 9.57 0.85
C GLY A 6 -4.86 10.27 1.10
N GLU A 7 -3.77 9.80 0.49
CA GLU A 7 -2.46 10.47 0.60
C GLU A 7 -2.51 11.91 0.08
N ARG A 8 -3.14 12.13 -1.08
CA ARG A 8 -3.29 13.47 -1.69
C ARG A 8 -4.14 14.41 -0.84
N VAL A 9 -5.13 13.89 -0.12
CA VAL A 9 -5.95 14.69 0.79
C VAL A 9 -5.14 15.08 2.02
N LEU A 10 -4.40 14.13 2.61
CA LEU A 10 -3.52 14.37 3.76
C LEU A 10 -2.40 15.37 3.43
N ASP A 11 -1.86 15.31 2.21
CA ASP A 11 -0.88 16.30 1.72
C ASP A 11 -1.48 17.70 1.58
N ARG A 12 -2.72 17.81 1.10
CA ARG A 12 -3.42 19.09 0.90
C ARG A 12 -3.76 19.80 2.21
N ILE A 13 -3.99 19.05 3.29
CA ILE A 13 -4.27 19.60 4.61
C ILE A 13 -3.00 19.72 5.47
N GLU A 14 -1.82 19.60 4.84
CA GLU A 14 -0.52 19.72 5.50
C GLU A 14 -0.36 18.79 6.71
N CYS A 15 -0.93 17.59 6.64
CA CYS A 15 -0.81 16.63 7.74
C CYS A 15 0.66 16.28 7.99
N THR A 16 1.06 16.36 9.25
CA THR A 16 2.39 15.96 9.68
C THR A 16 2.58 14.45 9.51
N SER A 17 3.83 14.00 9.40
CA SER A 17 4.15 12.56 9.33
C SER A 17 3.53 11.77 10.49
N GLU A 18 3.49 12.35 11.69
CA GLU A 18 2.86 11.75 12.87
C GLU A 18 1.34 11.59 12.69
N GLN A 19 0.66 12.62 12.17
CA GLN A 19 -0.78 12.58 11.93
C GLN A 19 -1.14 11.53 10.87
N LYS A 20 -0.36 11.46 9.78
CA LYS A 20 -0.53 10.43 8.74
C LYS A 20 -0.36 9.03 9.31
N LEU A 21 0.67 8.83 10.14
CA LEU A 21 0.94 7.56 10.79
C LEU A 21 -0.19 7.14 11.73
N ARG A 22 -0.64 8.05 12.62
CA ARG A 22 -1.77 7.82 13.53
C ARG A 22 -3.04 7.43 12.76
N TYR A 23 -3.32 8.16 11.68
CA TYR A 23 -4.47 7.86 10.83
C TYR A 23 -4.34 6.48 10.18
N ALA A 24 -3.20 6.15 9.56
CA ALA A 24 -3.01 4.85 8.90
C ALA A 24 -3.12 3.67 9.88
N VAL A 25 -2.52 3.79 11.07
CA VAL A 25 -2.61 2.76 12.13
C VAL A 25 -4.05 2.62 12.64
N SER A 26 -4.83 3.70 12.70
CA SER A 26 -6.24 3.63 13.09
C SER A 26 -7.13 2.88 12.10
N LEU A 27 -6.66 2.64 10.88
CA LEU A 27 -7.34 1.85 9.87
C LEU A 27 -6.98 0.35 9.93
N PHE A 28 -6.07 -0.05 10.82
CA PHE A 28 -5.71 -1.46 10.98
C PHE A 28 -6.73 -2.19 11.85
N GLU A 29 -7.10 -3.38 11.40
CA GLU A 29 -8.02 -4.28 12.08
C GLU A 29 -7.43 -5.69 12.10
N ASN A 30 -7.77 -6.47 13.13
CA ASN A 30 -7.42 -7.88 13.28
C ASN A 30 -5.90 -8.12 13.07
N ASP A 31 -5.53 -9.07 12.21
CA ASP A 31 -4.16 -9.47 11.88
C ASP A 31 -3.23 -8.29 11.54
N ALA A 32 -3.76 -7.22 10.93
CA ALA A 32 -2.96 -6.05 10.58
C ALA A 32 -2.56 -5.23 11.81
N LEU A 33 -3.47 -5.12 12.79
CA LEU A 33 -3.19 -4.45 14.04
C LEU A 33 -2.25 -5.29 14.91
N ASP A 34 -2.50 -6.60 15.00
CA ASP A 34 -1.65 -7.55 15.71
C ASP A 34 -0.22 -7.53 15.17
N TRP A 35 -0.05 -7.53 13.85
CA TRP A 35 1.28 -7.38 13.24
C TRP A 35 1.93 -6.05 13.59
N TRP A 36 1.21 -4.92 13.46
CA TRP A 36 1.78 -3.61 13.73
C TRP A 36 2.30 -3.49 15.16
N GLU A 37 1.59 -4.09 16.12
CA GLU A 37 2.01 -4.18 17.51
C GLU A 37 3.31 -4.97 17.75
N THR A 38 3.69 -5.86 16.82
CA THR A 38 4.98 -6.57 16.89
C THR A 38 6.16 -5.77 16.36
N VAL A 39 5.92 -4.70 15.61
CA VAL A 39 6.98 -3.88 15.02
C VAL A 39 7.74 -3.14 16.13
N PRO A 40 9.07 -3.30 16.25
CA PRO A 40 9.85 -2.65 17.30
C PRO A 40 9.67 -1.12 17.28
N GLY A 41 9.24 -0.55 18.40
CA GLY A 41 9.00 0.90 18.52
C GLY A 41 7.58 1.35 18.20
N SER A 42 6.72 0.50 17.63
CA SER A 42 5.32 0.85 17.34
C SER A 42 4.51 1.16 18.61
N LYS A 43 4.77 0.43 19.69
CA LYS A 43 4.13 0.63 21.02
C LYS A 43 4.70 1.81 21.82
N ASN A 44 5.97 2.18 21.62
CA ASN A 44 6.71 3.04 22.54
C ASN A 44 6.92 4.48 22.09
N ARG A 45 6.36 4.88 20.93
CA ARG A 45 5.90 6.23 20.56
C ARG A 45 5.85 6.31 19.03
N LEU A 46 4.67 6.63 18.50
CA LEU A 46 4.48 7.11 17.10
C LEU A 46 5.30 8.37 16.77
N ILE A 47 6.01 8.95 17.76
CA ILE A 47 6.90 10.10 17.63
C ILE A 47 8.26 9.73 16.98
N ILE A 48 8.67 8.46 17.03
CA ILE A 48 9.98 8.02 16.48
C ILE A 48 9.85 7.46 15.06
N PHE A 49 8.71 6.88 14.72
CA PHE A 49 8.46 6.38 13.36
C PHE A 49 8.15 7.52 12.40
N THR A 50 8.98 7.71 11.37
CA THR A 50 8.59 8.58 10.27
C THR A 50 7.53 7.90 9.41
N TRP A 51 6.78 8.70 8.64
CA TRP A 51 5.84 8.16 7.65
C TRP A 51 6.53 7.20 6.67
N ASN A 52 7.78 7.49 6.30
CA ASN A 52 8.55 6.64 5.39
C ASN A 52 8.96 5.30 6.02
N ASP A 53 9.32 5.30 7.31
CA ASP A 53 9.65 4.05 8.02
C ASP A 53 8.42 3.13 8.08
N PHE A 54 7.25 3.71 8.36
CA PHE A 54 5.99 2.97 8.31
C PHE A 54 5.71 2.38 6.92
N LEU A 55 5.82 3.19 5.86
CA LEU A 55 5.59 2.72 4.49
C LEU A 55 6.54 1.57 4.13
N LYS A 56 7.78 1.62 4.60
CA LYS A 56 8.77 0.55 4.38
C LYS A 56 8.38 -0.73 5.10
N GLU A 57 8.15 -0.70 6.41
CA GLU A 57 7.73 -1.88 7.19
C GLU A 57 6.44 -2.50 6.64
N PHE A 58 5.50 -1.64 6.24
CA PHE A 58 4.25 -2.05 5.64
C PHE A 58 4.44 -2.74 4.28
N ALA A 59 5.27 -2.16 3.40
CA ALA A 59 5.58 -2.76 2.10
C ALA A 59 6.35 -4.08 2.24
N ASP A 60 7.28 -4.18 3.19
CA ASP A 60 8.05 -5.41 3.43
C ASP A 60 7.14 -6.54 3.91
N LYS A 61 6.11 -6.24 4.72
CA LYS A 61 5.13 -7.21 5.21
C LYS A 61 4.11 -7.64 4.15
N TYR A 62 3.50 -6.68 3.45
CA TYR A 62 2.32 -6.92 2.61
C TYR A 62 2.61 -6.91 1.10
N THR A 63 3.75 -6.36 0.70
CA THR A 63 4.16 -6.23 -0.70
C THR A 63 5.56 -6.83 -0.93
N PRO A 64 5.79 -8.10 -0.53
CA PRO A 64 7.13 -8.68 -0.60
C PRO A 64 7.63 -8.71 -2.06
N PRO A 65 8.96 -8.67 -2.29
CA PRO A 65 9.53 -8.66 -3.64
C PRO A 65 9.04 -9.79 -4.55
N VAL A 66 8.70 -10.94 -3.96
CA VAL A 66 8.13 -12.10 -4.67
C VAL A 66 6.73 -11.78 -5.24
N TYR A 67 5.88 -11.11 -4.46
CA TYR A 67 4.57 -10.64 -4.95
C TYR A 67 4.76 -9.65 -6.10
N MET A 68 5.67 -8.69 -5.95
CA MET A 68 5.97 -7.70 -6.99
C MET A 68 6.54 -8.32 -8.26
N ASN A 69 7.44 -9.30 -8.14
CA ASN A 69 7.99 -10.01 -9.29
C ASN A 69 6.92 -10.84 -10.00
N ARG A 70 6.05 -11.53 -9.26
CA ARG A 70 4.91 -12.24 -9.84
C ARG A 70 3.98 -11.29 -10.59
N LYS A 71 3.66 -10.13 -10.01
CA LYS A 71 2.84 -9.09 -10.66
C LYS A 71 3.48 -8.54 -11.94
N LYS A 72 4.81 -8.36 -11.95
CA LYS A 72 5.55 -7.97 -13.17
C LYS A 72 5.46 -9.04 -14.25
N VAL A 73 5.60 -10.32 -13.89
CA VAL A 73 5.46 -11.42 -14.85
C VAL A 73 4.04 -11.48 -15.40
N GLU A 74 3.01 -11.45 -14.54
CA GLU A 74 1.60 -11.41 -14.96
C GLU A 74 1.34 -10.23 -15.92
N PHE A 75 1.94 -9.07 -15.67
CA PHE A 75 1.81 -7.90 -16.52
C PHE A 75 2.54 -8.03 -17.87
N LEU A 76 3.75 -8.60 -17.89
CA LEU A 76 4.49 -8.86 -19.13
C LEU A 76 3.83 -9.94 -19.99
N GLU A 77 3.11 -10.86 -19.38
CA GLU A 77 2.36 -11.91 -20.06
C GLU A 77 0.96 -11.47 -20.50
N LEU A 78 0.52 -10.27 -20.10
CA LEU A 78 -0.78 -9.73 -20.49
C LEU A 78 -0.79 -9.48 -22.01
N LYS A 79 -1.62 -10.25 -22.70
CA LYS A 79 -1.91 -10.11 -24.13
C LYS A 79 -3.40 -9.85 -24.30
N GLN A 80 -3.74 -9.06 -25.31
CA GLN A 80 -5.13 -8.78 -25.66
C GLN A 80 -5.94 -10.05 -25.96
N ASN A 81 -5.32 -11.05 -26.59
CA ASN A 81 -6.00 -12.30 -27.01
C ASN A 81 -7.33 -11.99 -27.73
N GLU A 82 -8.41 -12.70 -27.39
CA GLU A 82 -9.76 -12.51 -27.96
C GLU A 82 -10.54 -11.31 -27.35
N LEU A 83 -9.93 -10.54 -26.44
CA LEU A 83 -10.61 -9.38 -25.84
C LEU A 83 -10.67 -8.22 -26.83
N SER A 84 -11.77 -7.48 -26.77
CA SER A 84 -11.83 -6.15 -27.37
C SER A 84 -10.76 -5.24 -26.74
N VAL A 85 -10.32 -4.22 -27.48
CA VAL A 85 -9.33 -3.26 -26.99
C VAL A 85 -9.75 -2.65 -25.64
N ALA A 86 -11.04 -2.30 -25.50
CA ALA A 86 -11.61 -1.79 -24.25
C ALA A 86 -11.59 -2.84 -23.11
N GLY A 87 -11.83 -4.12 -23.42
CA GLY A 87 -11.76 -5.21 -22.43
C GLY A 87 -10.32 -5.46 -21.95
N HIS A 88 -9.36 -5.38 -22.85
CA HIS A 88 -7.93 -5.47 -22.50
C HIS A 88 -7.45 -4.24 -21.72
N GLU A 89 -7.88 -3.04 -22.10
CA GLU A 89 -7.59 -1.81 -21.36
C GLU A 89 -8.12 -1.89 -19.91
N LEU A 90 -9.34 -2.39 -19.71
CA LEU A 90 -9.89 -2.59 -18.37
C LEU A 90 -9.10 -3.60 -17.54
N GLN A 91 -8.66 -4.71 -18.15
CA GLN A 91 -7.79 -5.69 -17.48
C GLN A 91 -6.45 -5.09 -17.09
N PHE A 92 -5.85 -4.31 -17.99
CA PHE A 92 -4.59 -3.61 -17.76
C PHE A 92 -4.71 -2.61 -16.60
N VAL A 93 -5.76 -1.79 -16.57
CA VAL A 93 -6.02 -0.84 -15.48
C VAL A 93 -6.25 -1.56 -14.15
N ASN A 94 -7.04 -2.63 -14.13
CA ASN A 94 -7.27 -3.42 -12.93
C ASN A 94 -5.98 -4.06 -12.38
N MET A 95 -5.09 -4.53 -13.25
CA MET A 95 -3.79 -5.07 -12.86
C MET A 95 -2.86 -4.00 -12.26
N LEU A 96 -2.96 -2.75 -12.74
CA LEU A 96 -2.21 -1.61 -12.19
C LEU A 96 -2.75 -1.10 -10.86
N GLN A 97 -4.05 -1.28 -10.59
CA GLN A 97 -4.72 -0.83 -9.37
C GLN A 97 -4.55 -1.80 -8.18
N LYS A 98 -4.25 -3.08 -8.41
CA LYS A 98 -4.01 -4.10 -7.35
C LYS A 98 -2.61 -4.02 -6.71
N ARG A 99 -2.01 -2.83 -6.67
CA ARG A 99 -0.72 -2.59 -6.01
C ARG A 99 -0.83 -2.62 -4.50
#